data_AF-A0A098QXK7-F1
#
_entry.id   AF-A0A098QXK7-F1
#
_cell.length_a   1.000
_cell.length_b   1.000
_cell.length_c   1.000
_cell.angle_alpha   90.00
_cell.angle_beta   90.00
_cell.angle_gamma   90.00
#
_symmetry.space_group_name_H-M   'P 1'
#
loop_
_entity.id
_entity.type
_entity.pdbx_description
1 polymer ?
#
loop_
_entity_poly.entity_id
_entity_poly.type
_entity_poly.pdbx_seq_one_letter_code
_entity_poly.pdbx_strand_id
1 'polypeptide(L)'
;MAFYWNGDKNNQLKNERGISFERIVVAIEEGNLVDVFEHPNKERYQNQLILIVDIDGYAVCVPCAREENGDYFLKTLFPSRKYTKAYNLGGSKG
;
A
#
# COMPACT_ATOMS: atom_id res chain seq x y z
N MET A 1 9.68 6.57 -11.89
CA MET A 1 8.51 6.15 -11.10
C MET A 1 8.63 6.81 -9.75
N ALA A 2 7.72 7.71 -9.45
CA ALA A 2 7.61 8.40 -8.17
C ALA A 2 6.27 8.10 -7.49
N PHE A 3 6.23 8.30 -6.18
CA PHE A 3 5.01 8.19 -5.37
C PHE A 3 4.58 9.58 -4.88
N TYR A 4 3.31 9.88 -5.07
CA TYR A 4 2.68 11.13 -4.63
C TYR A 4 1.54 10.82 -3.66
N TRP A 5 1.31 11.73 -2.72
CA TRP A 5 0.18 11.68 -1.80
C TRP A 5 -0.17 13.08 -1.32
N ASN A 6 -1.36 13.22 -0.76
CA ASN A 6 -1.74 14.43 -0.04
C ASN A 6 -1.11 14.43 1.37
N GLY A 7 -0.41 15.51 1.73
CA GLY A 7 0.31 15.63 3.01
C GLY A 7 -0.60 15.61 4.24
N ASP A 8 -1.74 16.31 4.21
CA ASP A 8 -2.73 16.27 5.29
C ASP A 8 -3.30 14.87 5.50
N LYS A 9 -3.59 14.17 4.39
CA LYS A 9 -4.07 12.78 4.44
C LYS A 9 -3.03 11.85 5.06
N ASN A 10 -1.76 12.06 4.76
CA ASN A 10 -0.68 11.30 5.34
C ASN A 10 -0.59 11.49 6.86
N ASN A 11 -0.64 12.75 7.31
CA ASN A 11 -0.64 13.09 8.73
C ASN A 11 -1.85 12.49 9.44
N GLN A 12 -3.03 12.53 8.82
CA GLN A 12 -4.23 11.88 9.35
C GLN A 12 -4.02 10.37 9.54
N LEU A 13 -3.53 9.65 8.52
CA LEU A 13 -3.30 8.21 8.60
C LEU A 13 -2.25 7.84 9.65
N LYS A 14 -1.19 8.65 9.77
CA LYS A 14 -0.17 8.49 10.80
C LYS A 14 -0.76 8.61 12.21
N ASN A 15 -1.62 9.60 12.44
CA ASN A 15 -2.27 9.81 13.73
C ASN A 15 -3.32 8.74 14.06
N GLU A 16 -4.12 8.32 13.07
CA GLU A 16 -5.23 7.37 13.27
C GLU A 16 -4.76 5.91 13.33
N ARG A 17 -3.73 5.55 12.55
CA ARG A 17 -3.35 4.16 12.27
C ARG A 17 -1.89 3.84 12.59
N GLY A 18 -1.08 4.85 12.95
CA GLY A 18 0.34 4.68 13.23
C GLY A 18 1.21 4.41 11.99
N ILE A 19 0.64 4.49 10.78
CA ILE A 19 1.34 4.18 9.52
C ILE A 19 1.17 5.35 8.56
N SER A 20 2.27 5.76 7.93
CA SER A 20 2.32 6.86 6.96
C SER A 20 2.73 6.36 5.57
N PHE A 21 2.44 7.15 4.55
CA PHE A 21 2.86 6.89 3.17
C PHE A 21 4.38 6.89 3.01
N GLU A 22 5.14 7.70 3.75
CA GLU A 22 6.60 7.63 3.71
C GLU A 22 7.11 6.25 4.14
N ARG A 23 6.52 5.67 5.21
CA ARG A 23 6.90 4.32 5.64
C ARG A 23 6.59 3.28 4.56
N ILE A 24 5.47 3.43 3.85
CA ILE A 24 5.11 2.58 2.72
C ILE A 24 6.14 2.68 1.59
N VAL A 25 6.51 3.91 1.19
CA VAL A 25 7.47 4.11 0.09
C VAL A 25 8.84 3.54 0.45
N VAL A 26 9.34 3.81 1.66
CA VAL A 26 10.60 3.22 2.15
C VAL A 26 10.54 1.70 2.11
N ALA A 27 9.44 1.09 2.58
CA ALA A 27 9.30 -0.36 2.57
C ALA A 27 9.29 -0.94 1.13
N ILE A 28 8.66 -0.25 0.18
CA ILE A 28 8.69 -0.64 -1.24
C ILE A 28 10.12 -0.56 -1.79
N GLU A 29 10.85 0.52 -1.51
CA GLU A 29 12.26 0.70 -1.91
C GLU A 29 13.19 -0.35 -1.29
N GLU A 30 12.89 -0.79 -0.07
CA GLU A 30 13.56 -1.90 0.64
C GLU A 30 13.21 -3.29 0.07
N GLY A 31 12.30 -3.38 -0.91
CA GLY A 31 11.90 -4.63 -1.54
C GLY A 31 10.73 -5.36 -0.87
N ASN A 32 9.99 -4.69 0.04
CA ASN A 32 8.85 -5.28 0.75
C ASN A 32 7.51 -5.12 0.01
N LEU A 33 7.52 -4.82 -1.28
CA LEU A 33 6.32 -4.91 -2.12
C LEU A 33 6.01 -6.37 -2.40
N VAL A 34 4.91 -6.87 -1.84
CA VAL A 34 4.50 -8.28 -1.91
C VAL A 34 3.73 -8.58 -3.19
N ASP A 35 2.77 -7.72 -3.55
CA ASP A 35 1.94 -7.91 -4.73
C ASP A 35 1.30 -6.61 -5.20
N VAL A 36 0.86 -6.58 -6.46
CA VAL A 36 0.13 -5.49 -7.09
C VAL A 36 -1.00 -6.07 -7.93
N PHE A 37 -2.24 -5.71 -7.61
CA PHE A 37 -3.39 -6.14 -8.42
C PHE A 37 -4.38 -5.00 -8.68
N GLU A 38 -5.07 -5.13 -9.81
CA GLU A 38 -6.15 -4.23 -10.20
C GLU A 38 -7.43 -4.54 -9.42
N HIS A 39 -8.23 -3.50 -9.15
CA HIS A 39 -9.55 -3.74 -8.58
C HIS A 39 -10.42 -4.57 -9.56
N PRO A 40 -11.09 -5.64 -9.11
CA PRO A 40 -11.85 -6.53 -10.01
C PRO A 40 -12.98 -5.83 -10.75
N ASN A 41 -13.53 -4.76 -10.16
CA ASN A 41 -14.51 -3.89 -10.82
C ASN A 41 -13.80 -2.75 -11.58
N LYS A 42 -13.23 -3.08 -12.76
CA LYS A 42 -12.51 -2.14 -13.62
C LYS A 42 -13.39 -1.06 -14.23
N GLU A 43 -14.68 -1.33 -14.43
CA GLU A 43 -15.64 -0.36 -14.97
C GLU A 43 -15.89 0.82 -14.01
N ARG A 44 -15.89 0.57 -12.70
CA ARG A 44 -16.08 1.60 -11.67
C ARG A 44 -14.78 2.21 -11.15
N TYR A 45 -13.67 1.48 -11.26
CA TYR A 45 -12.36 1.87 -10.70
C TYR A 45 -11.24 1.74 -11.73
N GLN A 46 -11.45 2.34 -12.89
CA GLN A 46 -10.46 2.38 -13.96
C GLN A 46 -9.14 2.97 -13.42
N ASN A 47 -8.01 2.29 -13.68
CA ASN A 47 -6.65 2.66 -13.27
C ASN A 47 -6.35 2.61 -11.75
N GLN A 48 -7.25 2.01 -10.94
CA GLN A 48 -6.97 1.80 -9.52
C GLN A 48 -6.27 0.47 -9.26
N LEU A 49 -5.09 0.58 -8.64
CA LEU A 49 -4.30 -0.54 -8.18
C LEU A 49 -4.38 -0.65 -6.66
N ILE A 50 -4.13 -1.83 -6.14
CA ILE A 50 -3.90 -2.08 -4.74
C ILE A 50 -2.51 -2.69 -4.61
N LEU A 51 -1.62 -1.97 -3.93
CA LEU A 51 -0.32 -2.48 -3.54
C LEU A 51 -0.48 -3.23 -2.21
N ILE A 52 0.14 -4.41 -2.10
CA ILE A 52 0.30 -5.12 -0.84
C ILE A 52 1.75 -4.96 -0.41
N VAL A 53 1.97 -4.31 0.73
CA VAL A 53 3.31 -4.02 1.26
C VAL A 53 3.45 -4.72 2.60
N ASP A 54 4.55 -5.43 2.80
CA ASP A 54 4.89 -6.01 4.10
C ASP A 54 5.50 -4.94 5.01
N ILE A 55 4.84 -4.69 6.13
CA ILE A 55 5.35 -3.83 7.20
C ILE A 55 5.48 -4.69 8.45
N ASP A 56 6.72 -5.06 8.77
CA ASP A 56 7.08 -5.83 9.97
C ASP A 56 6.32 -7.16 10.12
N GLY A 57 6.09 -7.87 9.01
CA GLY A 57 5.37 -9.14 8.97
C GLY A 57 3.86 -8.98 8.86
N TYR A 58 3.37 -7.80 8.49
CA TYR A 58 1.94 -7.52 8.35
C TYR A 58 1.63 -6.85 7.01
N ALA A 59 0.67 -7.41 6.26
CA ALA A 59 0.23 -6.83 5.00
C ALA A 59 -0.50 -5.51 5.22
N VAL A 60 -0.02 -4.46 4.56
CA VAL A 60 -0.72 -3.19 4.42
C VAL A 60 -1.18 -3.04 2.97
N CYS A 61 -2.49 -2.88 2.78
CA CYS A 61 -3.08 -2.56 1.50
C CYS A 61 -2.99 -1.07 1.23
N VAL A 62 -2.52 -0.70 0.05
CA VAL A 62 -2.35 0.70 -0.35
C VAL A 62 -3.05 0.91 -1.69
N PRO A 63 -4.34 1.31 -1.68
CA PRO A 63 -5.02 1.72 -2.89
C PRO A 63 -4.36 2.95 -3.52
N CYS A 64 -4.02 2.88 -4.80
CA CYS A 64 -3.38 3.95 -5.56
C CYS A 64 -3.95 4.07 -6.97
N ALA A 65 -3.77 5.24 -7.58
CA ALA A 65 -4.00 5.45 -9.00
C ALA A 65 -2.66 5.44 -9.73
N ARG A 66 -2.60 4.77 -10.88
CA ARG A 66 -1.46 4.87 -11.79
C ARG A 66 -1.71 6.01 -12.77
N GLU A 67 -0.79 6.97 -12.81
CA GLU A 67 -0.81 8.10 -13.72
C GLU A 67 -0.23 7.71 -15.08
N GLU A 68 -0.59 8.46 -16.14
CA GLU A 68 -0.15 8.18 -17.52
C GLU A 68 1.38 8.26 -17.68
N ASN A 69 2.05 9.08 -16.88
CA ASN A 69 3.51 9.23 -16.88
C ASN A 69 4.25 8.08 -16.15
N GLY A 70 3.51 7.11 -15.58
CA GLY A 70 4.08 5.97 -14.85
C GLY A 70 4.30 6.22 -13.36
N ASP A 71 3.83 7.33 -12.82
CA ASP A 71 3.85 7.62 -11.38
C ASP A 71 2.59 7.10 -10.68
N TYR A 72 2.61 7.10 -9.34
CA TYR A 72 1.55 6.55 -8.51
C TYR A 72 1.04 7.57 -7.49
N PHE A 73 -0.27 7.77 -7.44
CA PHE A 73 -0.91 8.58 -6.40
C PHE A 73 -1.54 7.68 -5.33
N LEU A 74 -1.01 7.73 -4.10
CA LEU A 74 -1.48 6.93 -2.97
C LEU A 74 -2.72 7.60 -2.34
N LYS A 75 -3.83 6.87 -2.29
CA LYS A 75 -5.12 7.41 -1.81
C LYS A 75 -5.34 7.15 -0.32
N THR A 76 -4.98 5.96 0.13
CA THR A 76 -5.16 5.50 1.52
C THR A 76 -4.28 4.30 1.80
N LEU A 77 -4.22 3.87 3.06
CA LEU A 77 -3.57 2.63 3.47
C LEU A 77 -4.35 1.98 4.61
N PHE A 78 -4.37 0.66 4.67
CA PHE A 78 -4.97 -0.07 5.78
C PHE A 78 -4.33 -1.44 5.99
N PRO A 79 -4.15 -1.87 7.25
CA PRO A 79 -3.70 -3.23 7.55
C PRO A 79 -4.75 -4.25 7.08
N SER A 80 -4.31 -5.39 6.53
CA SER A 80 -5.19 -6.47 6.09
C SER A 80 -4.74 -7.84 6.59
N ARG A 81 -5.41 -8.34 7.63
CA ARG A 81 -5.23 -9.72 8.13
C ARG A 81 -5.46 -10.77 7.05
N LYS A 82 -6.35 -10.50 6.09
CA LYS A 82 -6.64 -11.40 4.97
C LYS A 82 -5.37 -11.63 4.14
N TYR A 83 -4.68 -10.54 3.76
CA TYR A 83 -3.49 -10.65 2.93
C TYR A 83 -2.26 -11.06 3.73
N THR A 84 -2.17 -10.69 5.02
CA THR A 84 -1.14 -11.23 5.92
C THR A 84 -1.16 -12.76 5.88
N LYS A 85 -2.35 -13.37 6.01
CA LYS A 85 -2.48 -14.83 5.89
C LYS A 85 -2.25 -15.35 4.47
N ALA A 86 -2.80 -14.69 3.46
CA ALA A 86 -2.72 -15.16 2.07
C ALA A 86 -1.27 -15.25 1.57
N TYR A 87 -0.42 -14.30 1.96
CA TYR A 87 0.99 -14.27 1.59
C TYR A 87 1.91 -14.86 2.68
N ASN A 88 1.35 -15.50 3.71
CA ASN A 88 2.10 -16.06 4.84
C ASN A 88 3.08 -15.07 5.49
N LEU A 89 2.69 -13.79 5.58
CA LEU A 89 3.43 -12.78 6.31
C LEU A 89 3.24 -13.00 7.80
N GLY A 90 4.27 -12.69 8.59
CA GLY A 90 4.29 -12.96 10.02
C GLY A 90 5.01 -14.27 10.39
N GLY A 91 5.92 -14.72 9.52
CA GLY A 91 6.88 -15.77 9.83
C GLY A 91 7.78 -15.36 11.00
N SER A 92 7.59 -16.06 12.11
CA SER A 92 8.45 -16.19 13.29
C SER A 92 9.76 -15.39 13.28
N LYS A 93 9.80 -14.31 14.07
CA LYS A 93 11.00 -14.07 14.90
C LYS A 93 11.01 -15.16 15.98
N GLY A 94 11.47 -16.35 15.59
CA GLY A 94 11.96 -17.37 16.50
C GLY A 94 13.42 -17.07 16.83
#